data_AF-A0A356HHC5-F1
#
_entry.id   AF-A0A356HHC5-F1
#
_cell.length_a   1.000
_cell.length_b   1.000
_cell.length_c   1.000
_cell.angle_alpha   90.00
_cell.angle_beta   90.00
_cell.angle_gamma   90.00
#
_symmetry.space_group_name_H-M   'P 1'
#
loop_
_entity.id
_entity.type
_entity.pdbx_description
1 polymer ?
#
loop_
_entity_poly.entity_id
_entity_poly.type
_entity_poly.pdbx_seq_one_letter_code
_entity_poly.pdbx_strand_id
1 'polypeptide(L)' 'MVPCELCKSLLGRPGYVPPHPRLIRTGDAISGTGAQAFLYTCQRCTQVIALATHDDGADYWTGHEGAMG' A
#
# COMPACT_ATOMS: atom_id res chain seq x y z
N MET A 1 14.09 6.02 -4.72
CA MET A 1 13.46 7.04 -3.84
C MET A 1 13.23 6.40 -2.48
N VAL A 2 13.59 7.07 -1.38
CA VAL A 2 13.45 6.50 -0.03
C VAL A 2 12.01 6.76 0.49
N PRO A 3 11.28 5.74 0.98
CA PRO A 3 9.96 5.95 1.57
C PRO A 3 10.06 6.82 2.82
N CYS A 4 9.11 7.74 3.01
CA CYS A 4 9.06 8.53 4.24
C CYS A 4 8.67 7.66 5.44
N GLU A 5 9.01 8.10 6.65
CA GLU A 5 8.71 7.36 7.89
C GLU A 5 7.22 7.02 8.05
N LEU A 6 6.32 7.85 7.52
CA LEU A 6 4.87 7.56 7.53
C LEU A 6 4.52 6.36 6.64
N CYS A 7 5.07 6.30 5.42
CA CYS A 7 4.88 5.15 4.53
C CYS A 7 5.49 3.89 5.14
N LYS A 8 6.71 3.97 5.68
CA LYS A 8 7.36 2.85 6.37
C LYS A 8 6.53 2.33 7.55
N SER A 9 5.91 3.24 8.30
CA SER A 9 5.08 2.89 9.47
C SER A 9 3.78 2.18 9.10
N LEU A 10 3.31 2.33 7.85
CA LEU A 10 2.12 1.65 7.34
C LEU A 10 2.43 0.23 6.86
N LEU A 11 3.59 -0.01 6.25
CA LEU A 11 3.94 -1.31 5.70
C LEU A 11 3.84 -2.43 6.74
N GLY A 12 3.16 -3.53 6.39
CA GLY A 12 2.96 -4.69 7.26
C GLY A 12 1.91 -4.50 8.36
N ARG A 13 1.21 -3.36 8.41
CA ARG A 13 0.10 -3.14 9.34
C ARG A 13 -1.22 -3.65 8.75
N PRO A 14 -2.09 -4.26 9.58
CA PRO A 14 -3.46 -4.56 9.18
C PRO A 14 -4.28 -3.26 9.08
N GLY A 15 -4.98 -3.12 7.97
CA GLY A 15 -6.28 -2.50 7.87
C GLY A 15 -6.36 -0.98 7.79
N TYR A 16 -7.64 -0.58 7.72
CA TYR A 16 -8.36 0.70 7.65
C TYR A 16 -7.85 1.89 8.49
N VAL A 17 -6.61 1.88 8.97
CA VAL A 17 -5.97 3.07 9.54
C VAL A 17 -6.03 4.16 8.48
N PRO A 18 -6.55 5.36 8.77
CA PRO A 18 -6.66 6.40 7.78
C PRO A 18 -5.28 6.59 7.16
N PRO A 19 -5.14 6.43 5.82
CA PRO A 19 -3.90 6.75 5.16
C PRO A 19 -3.47 8.13 5.66
N HIS A 20 -2.22 8.29 6.06
CA HIS A 20 -1.77 9.59 6.54
C HIS A 20 -2.17 10.66 5.50
N PRO A 21 -2.46 11.92 5.86
CA PRO A 21 -3.21 12.87 5.02
C PRO A 21 -2.62 13.18 3.61
N ARG A 22 -1.44 12.67 3.31
CA ARG A 22 -0.71 12.84 2.05
C ARG A 22 -0.72 11.59 1.17
N LEU A 23 -1.36 10.50 1.61
CA LEU A 23 -1.56 9.31 0.79
C LEU A 23 -2.90 9.48 0.07
N ILE A 24 -2.87 9.47 -1.26
CA ILE A 24 -4.08 9.61 -2.09
C ILE A 24 -4.28 8.33 -2.87
N ARG A 25 -5.53 7.85 -2.92
CA ARG A 25 -5.89 6.70 -3.76
C ARG A 25 -5.73 7.08 -5.22
N THR A 26 -4.86 6.37 -5.93
CA THR A 26 -4.52 6.64 -7.33
C THR A 26 -5.00 5.57 -8.29
N GLY A 27 -5.43 4.41 -7.78
CA GLY A 27 -6.04 3.37 -8.60
C GLY A 27 -6.36 2.10 -7.82
N ASP A 28 -6.54 1.04 -8.58
CA ASP A 28 -6.70 -0.33 -8.13
C ASP A 28 -5.82 -1.25 -8.97
N ALA A 29 -5.43 -2.37 -8.37
CA ALA A 29 -4.59 -3.40 -8.94
C ALA A 29 -5.09 -4.78 -8.48
N ILE A 30 -4.59 -5.82 -9.12
CA ILE A 30 -4.74 -7.20 -8.65
C ILE A 30 -3.44 -7.57 -7.94
N SER A 31 -3.54 -7.99 -6.68
CA SER A 31 -2.41 -8.51 -5.91
C SER A 31 -1.92 -9.83 -6.51
N GLY A 32 -0.67 -10.22 -6.22
CA GLY A 32 -0.10 -11.49 -6.71
C GLY A 32 -0.89 -12.74 -6.26
N THR A 33 -1.71 -12.61 -5.22
CA THR A 33 -2.63 -13.64 -4.71
C THR A 33 -4.00 -13.65 -5.43
N GLY A 34 -4.22 -12.78 -6.42
CA GLY A 34 -5.51 -12.61 -7.10
C GLY A 34 -6.52 -11.75 -6.33
N ALA A 35 -6.18 -11.30 -5.12
CA ALA A 35 -7.02 -10.39 -4.33
C ALA A 35 -6.99 -8.96 -4.90
N GLN A 36 -8.08 -8.21 -4.74
CA GLN A 36 -8.11 -6.79 -5.11
C GLN A 36 -7.16 -6.00 -4.20
N ALA A 37 -6.37 -5.13 -4.82
CA ALA A 37 -5.46 -4.22 -4.14
C ALA A 37 -5.80 -2.77 -4.50
N PHE A 38 -5.86 -1.88 -3.52
CA PHE A 38 -6.05 -0.45 -3.75
C PHE A 38 -4.70 0.26 -3.75
N LEU A 39 -4.40 1.00 -4.82
CA LEU A 39 -3.14 1.72 -4.96
C LEU A 39 -3.26 3.13 -4.36
N TYR A 40 -2.25 3.50 -3.59
CA TYR A 40 -2.13 4.82 -2.98
C TYR A 40 -0.76 5.42 -3.27
N THR A 41 -0.75 6.66 -3.76
CA THR A 41 0.47 7.43 -3.99
C THR A 41 0.66 8.46 -2.88
N CYS A 42 1.85 8.45 -2.27
CA CYS A 42 2.24 9.44 -1.28
C CYS A 42 2.68 10.74 -1.96
N GLN A 43 1.98 11.86 -1.73
CA GLN A 43 2.38 13.17 -2.27
C GLN A 43 3.69 13.71 -1.67
N ARG A 44 4.20 13.13 -0.57
CA ARG A 44 5.46 13.56 0.06
C ARG A 44 6.69 12.92 -0.58
N CYS A 45 6.68 11.59 -0.71
CA CYS A 45 7.84 10.82 -1.19
C CYS A 45 7.58 10.12 -2.52
N THR A 46 6.43 10.39 -3.15
CA THR A 46 5.96 9.86 -4.44
C THR A 46 5.97 8.33 -4.55
N GLN A 47 6.09 7.64 -3.41
CA GLN A 47 6.02 6.18 -3.33
C GLN A 47 4.58 5.72 -3.47
N VAL A 48 4.43 4.58 -4.13
CA VAL A 48 3.16 3.88 -4.23
C VAL A 48 3.16 2.75 -3.19
N ILE A 49 2.08 2.63 -2.43
CA ILE A 49 1.82 1.49 -1.55
C ILE A 49 0.43 0.96 -1.86
N ALA A 50 0.22 -0.33 -1.65
CA ALA A 50 -1.03 -0.99 -1.92
C ALA A 50 -1.70 -1.42 -0.61
N LEU A 51 -3.03 -1.44 -0.60
CA LEU A 51 -3.82 -2.08 0.45
C LEU A 51 -4.47 -3.31 -0.19
N ALA A 52 -4.02 -4.51 0.18
CA ALA A 52 -4.49 -5.77 -0.40
C ALA A 52 -5.06 -6.69 0.68
N THR A 53 -6.15 -7.37 0.36
CA THR A 53 -6.74 -8.39 1.23
C THR A 53 -5.85 -9.64 1.22
N HIS A 54 -5.45 -10.09 2.42
CA HIS A 54 -4.74 -11.35 2.61
C HIS A 54 -5.70 -12.52 2.85
N ASP A 55 -5.17 -13.74 2.81
CA ASP A 55 -5.91 -15.00 3.02
C ASP A 55 -6.60 -15.09 4.39
N ASP A 56 -6.13 -14.35 5.41
CA ASP A 56 -6.81 -14.23 6.70
C ASP A 56 -8.05 -13.33 6.68
N GLY A 57 -8.38 -12.74 5.51
CA GLY A 57 -9.53 -11.88 5.29
C GLY A 57 -9.33 -10.44 5.76
N ALA A 58 -8.16 -10.10 6.31
CA ALA A 58 -7.81 -8.73 6.66
C ALA A 58 -7.03 -8.05 5.53
N ASP A 59 -7.24 -6.74 5.40
CA ASP A 59 -6.47 -5.91 4.47
C ASP A 59 -5.12 -5.56 5.10
N TYR A 60 -4.03 -5.60 4.32
CA TYR A 60 -2.70 -5.19 4.78
C TYR A 60 -2.06 -4.20 3.81
N TRP A 61 -1.32 -3.26 4.37
CA TRP A 61 -0.49 -2.33 3.60
C TRP A 61 0.79 -3.01 3.13
N THR A 62 0.97 -3.08 1.82
CA THR A 62 2.13 -3.67 1.16
C THR A 62 2.85 -2.63 0.30
N GLY A 63 4.16 -2.78 0.15
CA GLY A 63 4.93 -1.92 -0.74
C GLY A 63 4.55 -2.22 -2.19
N HIS A 64 4.37 -1.19 -3.02
CA HIS A 64 4.33 -1.37 -4.47
C HIS A 64 5.76 -1.44 -5.02
N GLU A 65 6.65 -2.16 -4.33
CA GLU A 65 7.89 -2.58 -4.96
C GLU A 65 7.47 -3.55 -6.04
N GLY A 66 7.49 -3.04 -7.28
CA GLY A 66 7.36 -3.87 -8.45
C GLY A 66 8.27 -5.08 -8.29
N ALA A 67 7.74 -6.23 -8.69
CA ALA A 67 8.53 -7.41 -9.00
C ALA A 67 9.88 -6.99 -9.61
N MET A 68 10.93 -7.01 -8.80
CA MET A 68 12.30 -7.13 -9.29
C MET A 68 12.70 -8.57 -9.03
N GLY A 69 12.23 -9.42 -9.94
CA GLY A 69 12.79 -10.72 -10.28
C GLY A 69 12.89 -10.77 -11.79
#